data_AF-A0A2D6B2A4-F1
#
_entry.id   AF-A0A2D6B2A4-F1
#
_cell.length_a   1.000
_cell.length_b   1.000
_cell.length_c   1.000
_cell.angle_alpha   90.00
_cell.angle_beta   90.00
_cell.angle_gamma   90.00
#
_symmetry.space_group_name_H-M   'P 1'
#
loop_
_entity.id
_entity.type
_entity.pdbx_description
1 polymer ?
#
loop_
_entity_poly.entity_id
_entity_poly.type
_entity_poly.pdbx_seq_one_letter_code
_entity_poly.pdbx_strand_id
1 'polypeptide(L)' 'MKTTSLKTIYFTKDELKAAMIGYLAAQGEKTLSQFLVKSACVMEWSRDTEELILSMSGD' A
#
# COMPACT_ATOMS: atom_id res chain seq x y z
N MET A 1 13.41 -31.87 5.52
CA MET A 1 13.26 -30.42 5.75
C MET A 1 12.50 -29.86 4.56
N LYS A 2 11.21 -29.48 4.71
CA LYS A 2 10.44 -28.91 3.59
C LYS A 2 10.96 -27.49 3.37
N THR A 3 11.67 -27.26 2.28
CA THR A 3 12.00 -25.92 1.79
C THR A 3 10.71 -25.24 1.41
N THR A 4 10.14 -24.45 2.32
CA THR A 4 9.09 -23.50 2.00
C THR A 4 9.75 -22.47 1.09
N SER A 5 9.62 -22.64 -0.23
CA SER A 5 10.08 -21.63 -1.19
C SER A 5 9.27 -20.37 -0.93
N LEU A 6 9.85 -19.42 -0.21
CA LEU A 6 9.32 -18.07 -0.07
C LEU A 6 9.18 -17.52 -1.49
N LYS A 7 7.94 -17.44 -1.98
CA LYS A 7 7.63 -16.74 -3.21
C LYS A 7 7.61 -15.25 -2.88
N THR A 8 8.71 -14.58 -3.16
CA THR A 8 8.78 -13.13 -3.04
C THR A 8 7.99 -12.51 -4.19
N ILE A 9 7.03 -11.65 -3.86
CA ILE A 9 6.28 -10.86 -4.83
C ILE A 9 6.86 -9.45 -4.79
N TYR A 10 7.31 -8.97 -5.94
CA TYR A 10 7.86 -7.62 -6.08
C TYR A 10 6.78 -6.72 -6.64
N PHE A 11 6.53 -5.62 -5.96
CA PHE A 11 5.66 -4.55 -6.46
C PHE A 11 6.49 -3.30 -6.66
N THR A 12 6.26 -2.63 -7.77
CA THR A 12 6.60 -1.21 -7.89
C THR A 12 5.73 -0.39 -6.93
N LYS A 13 6.13 0.86 -6.65
CA LYS A 13 5.33 1.78 -5.84
C LYS A 13 3.90 1.91 -6.40
N ASP A 14 3.76 2.03 -7.71
CA ASP A 14 2.45 2.21 -8.35
C ASP A 14 1.57 0.96 -8.28
N GLU A 15 2.14 -0.23 -8.44
CA GLU A 15 1.39 -1.48 -8.30
C GLU A 15 0.96 -1.72 -6.85
N LEU A 16 1.83 -1.39 -5.88
CA LEU A 16 1.48 -1.46 -4.46
C LEU A 16 0.33 -0.48 -4.16
N LYS A 17 0.40 0.75 -4.66
CA LYS A 17 -0.67 1.74 -4.52
C LYS A 17 -1.99 1.23 -5.12
N ALA A 18 -1.96 0.66 -6.32
CA ALA A 18 -3.14 0.10 -6.98
C ALA A 18 -3.76 -1.05 -6.18
N ALA A 19 -2.92 -1.96 -5.66
CA ALA A 19 -3.36 -3.07 -4.82
C ALA A 19 -4.03 -2.57 -3.52
N MET A 20 -3.45 -1.57 -2.86
CA MET A 20 -4.03 -0.95 -1.66
C MET A 20 -5.37 -0.27 -1.94
N ILE A 21 -5.48 0.48 -3.04
CA ILE A 21 -6.75 1.10 -3.47
C ILE A 21 -7.82 0.02 -3.65
N GLY A 22 -7.49 -1.07 -4.36
CA GLY A 22 -8.41 -2.19 -4.57
C GLY A 22 -8.85 -2.85 -3.27
N TYR A 23 -7.91 -3.07 -2.35
CA TYR A 23 -8.21 -3.64 -1.03
C TYR A 23 -9.14 -2.72 -0.22
N LEU A 24 -8.83 -1.43 -0.13
CA LEU A 24 -9.65 -0.46 0.62
C LEU A 24 -11.06 -0.33 0.02
N ALA A 25 -11.16 -0.29 -1.31
CA ALA A 25 -12.45 -0.27 -1.99
C ALA A 25 -13.29 -1.53 -1.67
N ALA A 26 -12.65 -2.70 -1.61
CA ALA A 26 -13.30 -3.97 -1.26
C ALA A 26 -13.72 -4.04 0.22
N GLN A 27 -12.97 -3.41 1.12
CA GLN A 27 -13.30 -3.30 2.55
C GLN A 27 -14.40 -2.27 2.85
N GLY A 28 -14.88 -1.53 1.85
CA GLY A 28 -15.89 -0.49 2.03
C GLY A 28 -15.32 0.89 2.39
N GLU A 29 -13.99 1.02 2.44
CA GLU A 29 -13.26 2.28 2.69
C GLU A 29 -13.21 3.15 1.42
N LYS A 30 -14.39 3.54 0.92
CA LYS A 30 -14.56 4.28 -0.34
C LYS A 30 -13.92 5.66 -0.31
N THR A 31 -13.96 6.36 0.83
CA THR A 31 -13.37 7.68 0.99
C THR A 31 -11.85 7.61 0.89
N LEU A 32 -11.22 6.69 1.62
CA LEU A 32 -9.77 6.50 1.63
C LEU A 32 -9.25 5.99 0.27
N SER A 33 -9.93 5.01 -0.33
CA SER A 33 -9.57 4.53 -1.67
C SER A 33 -9.65 5.63 -2.73
N GLN A 34 -10.73 6.43 -2.73
CA GLN A 34 -10.85 7.58 -3.64
C GLN A 34 -9.81 8.67 -3.37
N PHE A 35 -9.46 8.92 -2.11
CA PHE A 35 -8.41 9.86 -1.75
C PHE A 35 -7.07 9.40 -2.31
N LEU A 36 -6.70 8.13 -2.13
CA LEU A 36 -5.45 7.58 -2.67
C LEU A 36 -5.40 7.62 -4.20
N VAL A 37 -6.54 7.50 -4.88
CA VAL A 37 -6.61 7.68 -6.35
C VAL A 37 -6.27 9.12 -6.76
N LYS A 38 -6.79 10.11 -6.03
CA LYS A 38 -6.72 11.53 -6.43
C LYS A 38 -5.47 12.26 -5.93
N SER A 39 -4.94 11.84 -4.79
CA SER A 39 -3.87 12.57 -4.10
C SER A 39 -2.49 12.03 -4.47
N ALA A 40 -1.53 12.94 -4.60
CA ALA A 40 -0.12 12.58 -4.48
C ALA A 40 0.10 12.03 -3.07
N CYS A 41 0.61 10.81 -2.97
CA CYS A 41 0.89 10.17 -1.70
C CYS A 41 2.33 9.66 -1.72
N VAL A 42 3.05 9.92 -0.63
CA VAL A 42 4.37 9.35 -0.43
C VAL A 42 4.17 8.03 0.32
N MET A 43 4.67 6.94 -0.28
CA MET A 43 4.70 5.63 0.33
C MET A 43 6.12 5.30 0.73
N GLU A 44 6.35 5.15 2.03
CA GLU A 44 7.64 4.81 2.60
C GLU A 44 7.49 3.67 3.59
N TRP A 45 8.49 2.78 3.58
CA TRP A 45 8.57 1.72 4.56
C TRP A 45 9.39 2.21 5.75
N SER A 46 8.75 2.31 6.91
CA SER A 46 9.42 2.63 8.16
C SER A 46 10.29 1.45 8.58
N ARG A 47 11.60 1.69 8.75
CA ARG A 47 12.51 0.67 9.29
C ARG A 47 12.37 0.50 10.80
N ASP A 48 11.82 1.51 11.48
CA ASP A 48 11.74 1.55 12.93
C ASP A 48 10.45 0.89 13.43
N THR A 49 9.34 1.07 12.71
CA THR A 49 8.03 0.50 13.09
C THR A 49 7.64 -0.72 12.26
N GLU A 50 8.42 -1.06 11.22
CA GLU A 50 8.09 -2.11 10.23
C GLU A 50 6.72 -1.91 9.56
N GLU A 51 6.27 -0.66 9.45
CA GLU A 51 4.98 -0.30 8.86
C GLU A 51 5.16 0.43 7.53
N LEU A 52 4.18 0.24 6.64
CA LEU A 52 4.02 1.06 5.45
C LEU A 52 3.35 2.38 5.83
N ILE A 53 4.10 3.47 5.75
CA ILE A 53 3.58 4.82 6.00
C ILE A 53 3.06 5.39 4.69
N LEU A 54 1.79 5.79 4.72
CA LEU A 54 1.14 6.56 3.68
C LEU A 54 1.02 8.01 4.13
N SER A 55 1.94 8.85 3.67
CA SER A 55 1.83 10.30 3.89
C SER A 55 0.92 10.88 2.81
N MET A 56 -0.27 11.22 3.26
CA MET A 56 -1.28 11.91 2.47
C MET A 56 -1.02 13.41 2.61
N SER A 57 -0.39 14.02 1.61
CA SER A 57 -0.25 15.48 1.57
C SER A 57 -1.63 16.09 1.32
N GLY A 58 -2.30 16.48 2.39
CA GLY A 58 -3.52 17.27 2.35
C GLY A 58 -3.50 18.19 3.53
N ASP A 59 -2.70 19.26 3.44
CA ASP A 59 -2.44 20.25 4.50
C ASP A 59 -2.02 19.68 5.87
#